data_AF-A0A2S4VEU0-F1
#
_entry.id   AF-A0A2S4VEU0-F1
#
_cell.length_a   1.000
_cell.length_b   1.000
_cell.length_c   1.000
_cell.angle_alpha   90.00
_cell.angle_beta   90.00
_cell.angle_gamma   90.00
#
_symmetry.space_group_name_H-M   'P 1'
#
loop_
_entity.id
_entity.type
_entity.pdbx_description
1 polymer ?
#
loop_
_entity_poly.entity_id
_entity_poly.type
_entity_poly.pdbx_seq_one_letter_code
_entity_poly.pdbx_strand_id
1 'polypeptide(L)'
;MSFYIYLLFCLVASVTVIQAQLLPSSISCDHSRGPAITRDDCKKALSSFDSESNVAFWTHKINFHSCGTCKITITKPSLPHSVHYAAVYGDALTAMHLGLTKCEGKPTNATIGNSEPISVLLEPGGGEKC
;
A
#
# COMPACT_ATOMS: atom_id res chain seq x y z
N MET A 1 -34.11 29.10 -11.12
CA MET A 1 -33.91 27.68 -10.73
C MET A 1 -32.70 27.02 -11.42
N SER A 2 -32.20 27.51 -12.55
CA SER A 2 -31.04 26.90 -13.25
C SER A 2 -29.68 27.07 -12.57
N PHE A 3 -29.47 28.11 -11.75
CA PHE A 3 -28.19 28.33 -11.07
C PHE A 3 -27.88 27.29 -9.97
N TYR A 4 -28.92 26.79 -9.27
CA TYR A 4 -28.75 25.76 -8.24
C TYR A 4 -28.38 24.39 -8.82
N ILE A 5 -28.86 24.09 -10.03
CA ILE A 5 -28.57 22.83 -10.72
C ILE A 5 -27.10 22.79 -11.18
N TYR A 6 -26.56 23.93 -11.63
CA TYR A 6 -25.14 24.06 -12.00
C TYR A 6 -24.20 23.93 -10.80
N LEU A 7 -24.55 24.54 -9.65
CA LEU A 7 -23.76 24.42 -8.41
C LEU A 7 -23.73 22.97 -7.89
N LEU A 8 -24.87 22.26 -7.95
CA LEU A 8 -24.96 20.85 -7.60
C LEU A 8 -24.12 19.97 -8.54
N PHE A 9 -24.16 20.23 -9.85
CA PHE A 9 -23.34 19.47 -10.82
C PHE A 9 -21.83 19.71 -10.64
N CYS A 10 -21.40 20.93 -10.34
CA CYS A 10 -19.99 21.22 -10.04
C CYS A 10 -19.50 20.54 -8.75
N LEU A 11 -20.35 20.48 -7.72
CA LEU A 11 -20.04 19.77 -6.48
C LEU A 11 -19.87 18.26 -6.72
N VAL A 12 -20.78 17.62 -7.46
CA VAL A 12 -20.67 16.18 -7.75
C VAL A 12 -19.46 15.86 -8.61
N ALA A 13 -19.11 16.71 -9.59
CA ALA A 13 -17.92 16.54 -10.42
C ALA A 13 -16.61 16.66 -9.61
N SER A 14 -16.58 17.49 -8.56
CA SER A 14 -15.40 17.60 -7.69
C SER A 14 -15.21 16.37 -6.79
N VAL A 15 -16.30 15.73 -6.33
CA VAL A 15 -16.22 14.54 -5.47
C VAL A 15 -15.73 13.31 -6.24
N THR A 16 -16.13 13.15 -7.50
CA THR A 16 -15.71 11.99 -8.31
C THR A 16 -14.24 12.04 -8.71
N VAL A 17 -13.66 13.23 -8.89
CA VAL A 17 -12.23 13.39 -9.23
C VAL A 17 -11.32 13.07 -8.04
N ILE A 18 -11.75 13.39 -6.81
CA ILE A 18 -10.95 13.12 -5.60
C ILE A 18 -10.85 11.62 -5.33
N GLN A 19 -11.90 10.85 -5.64
CA GLN A 19 -11.95 9.41 -5.34
C GLN A 19 -11.10 8.55 -6.31
N ALA A 20 -10.70 9.09 -7.46
CA ALA A 20 -9.91 8.37 -8.47
C ALA A 20 -8.40 8.32 -8.17
N GLN A 21 -7.89 9.10 -7.21
CA GLN A 21 -6.45 9.32 -7.07
C GLN A 21 -5.71 8.26 -6.22
N LEU A 22 -6.41 7.42 -5.46
CA LEU A 22 -5.78 6.48 -4.52
C LEU A 22 -6.27 5.03 -4.67
N LEU A 23 -6.89 4.68 -5.79
CA LEU A 23 -7.14 3.29 -6.09
C LEU A 23 -5.83 2.65 -6.57
N PRO A 24 -5.46 1.46 -6.06
CA PRO A 24 -4.27 0.75 -6.48
C PRO A 24 -4.40 0.42 -7.97
N SER A 25 -3.36 0.74 -8.72
CA SER A 25 -3.29 0.53 -10.17
C SER A 25 -3.29 -0.97 -10.51
N SER A 26 -2.86 -1.83 -9.59
CA SER A 26 -2.99 -3.27 -9.72
C SER A 26 -2.94 -3.97 -8.36
N ILE A 27 -3.65 -5.09 -8.24
CA ILE A 27 -3.51 -6.01 -7.11
C ILE A 27 -3.49 -7.44 -7.66
N SER A 28 -2.42 -8.16 -7.37
CA SER A 28 -2.27 -9.59 -7.63
C SER A 28 -2.36 -10.37 -6.31
N CYS A 29 -3.04 -11.51 -6.34
CA CYS A 29 -3.17 -12.43 -5.22
C CYS A 29 -2.45 -13.73 -5.55
N ASP A 30 -1.65 -14.22 -4.63
CA ASP A 30 -1.05 -15.55 -4.74
C ASP A 30 -1.96 -16.61 -4.07
N HIS A 31 -1.86 -17.85 -4.55
CA HIS A 31 -2.67 -18.99 -4.11
C HIS A 31 -1.92 -19.87 -3.10
N SER A 32 -0.87 -19.33 -2.48
CA SER A 32 -0.04 -20.03 -1.51
C SER A 32 -0.88 -20.59 -0.36
N ARG A 33 -0.60 -21.84 0.02
CA ARG A 33 -1.23 -22.50 1.16
C ARG A 33 -0.45 -22.12 2.41
N GLY A 34 -1.09 -21.43 3.35
CA GLY A 34 -0.49 -20.99 4.61
C GLY A 34 -1.52 -20.37 5.55
N PRO A 35 -1.11 -20.03 6.78
CA PRO A 35 -1.95 -19.26 7.68
C PRO A 35 -2.25 -17.89 7.06
N ALA A 36 -3.44 -17.36 7.32
CA ALA A 36 -3.83 -16.05 6.83
C ALA A 36 -2.93 -14.96 7.43
N ILE A 37 -2.44 -14.08 6.57
CA ILE A 37 -1.72 -12.87 6.95
C ILE A 37 -2.72 -11.92 7.61
N THR A 38 -2.43 -11.49 8.84
CA THR A 38 -3.32 -10.60 9.59
C THR A 38 -3.00 -9.13 9.35
N ARG A 39 -4.05 -8.31 9.41
CA ARG A 39 -3.95 -6.86 9.22
C ARG A 39 -3.11 -6.19 10.31
N ASP A 40 -3.24 -6.64 11.56
CA ASP A 40 -2.54 -6.03 12.69
C ASP A 40 -1.05 -6.33 12.65
N ASP A 41 -0.67 -7.55 12.27
CA ASP A 41 0.72 -7.92 12.03
C ASP A 41 1.34 -7.08 10.91
N CYS A 42 0.65 -6.90 9.79
CA CYS A 42 1.16 -6.05 8.72
C CYS A 42 1.27 -4.58 9.11
N LYS A 43 0.34 -4.05 9.90
CA LYS A 43 0.44 -2.66 10.41
C LYS A 43 1.69 -2.47 11.26
N LYS A 44 1.97 -3.42 12.16
CA LYS A 44 3.16 -3.41 13.01
C LYS A 44 4.44 -3.55 12.17
N ALA A 45 4.45 -4.48 11.21
CA ALA A 45 5.57 -4.64 10.29
C ALA A 45 5.82 -3.36 9.47
N LEU A 46 4.76 -2.71 8.99
CA LEU A 46 4.84 -1.45 8.25
C LEU A 46 5.36 -0.30 9.13
N SER A 47 4.98 -0.26 10.41
CA SER A 47 5.46 0.76 11.35
C SER A 47 6.94 0.63 11.70
N SER A 48 7.57 -0.50 11.38
CA SER A 48 9.01 -0.72 11.59
C SER A 48 9.90 -0.06 10.54
N PHE A 49 9.33 0.46 9.45
CA PHE A 49 10.08 1.29 8.52
C PHE A 49 10.39 2.65 9.14
N ASP A 50 11.60 3.15 8.89
CA ASP A 50 11.96 4.53 9.21
C ASP A 50 10.98 5.48 8.51
N SER A 51 10.27 6.29 9.27
CA SER A 51 9.28 7.20 8.73
C SER A 51 9.25 8.55 9.43
N GLU A 52 9.07 9.61 8.64
CA GLU A 52 8.94 10.98 9.12
C GLU A 52 7.90 11.70 8.26
N SER A 53 7.02 12.48 8.89
CA SER A 53 6.03 13.33 8.19
C SER A 53 5.24 12.60 7.09
N ASN A 54 4.77 11.38 7.37
CA ASN A 54 4.03 10.52 6.41
C ASN A 54 4.86 10.06 5.19
N VAL A 55 6.18 9.99 5.32
CA VAL A 55 7.08 9.41 4.33
C VAL A 55 7.81 8.24 4.95
N ALA A 56 7.75 7.07 4.31
CA ALA A 56 8.53 5.88 4.66
C ALA A 56 9.81 5.85 3.84
N PHE A 57 10.94 5.55 4.48
CA PHE A 57 12.25 5.44 3.87
C PHE A 57 12.78 4.02 3.95
N TRP A 58 13.52 3.61 2.92
CA TRP A 58 14.19 2.31 2.92
C TRP A 58 15.39 2.30 1.97
N THR A 59 16.17 1.22 2.01
CA THR A 59 17.30 0.99 1.09
C THR A 59 17.11 -0.30 0.32
N HIS A 60 17.90 -0.51 -0.74
CA HIS A 60 17.86 -1.78 -1.48
C HIS A 60 18.19 -3.02 -0.63
N LYS A 61 18.87 -2.85 0.52
CA LYS A 61 19.23 -3.96 1.43
C LYS A 61 18.16 -4.26 2.47
N ILE A 62 17.42 -3.23 2.88
CA ILE A 62 16.43 -3.30 3.96
C ILE A 62 15.17 -2.65 3.42
N ASN A 63 14.44 -3.39 2.59
CA ASN A 63 13.18 -2.97 1.98
C ASN A 63 11.98 -3.76 2.49
N PHE A 64 12.19 -4.59 3.52
CA PHE A 64 11.16 -5.41 4.13
C PHE A 64 11.29 -5.42 5.64
N HIS A 65 10.16 -5.63 6.31
CA HIS A 65 10.07 -5.92 7.73
C HIS A 65 9.04 -7.02 7.93
N SER A 66 9.23 -7.84 8.97
CA SER A 66 8.24 -8.85 9.35
C SER A 66 7.81 -8.71 10.80
N CYS A 67 6.58 -9.12 11.06
CA CYS A 67 5.98 -9.22 12.38
C CYS A 67 4.89 -10.30 12.30
N GLY A 68 4.92 -11.27 13.21
CA GLY A 68 3.93 -12.34 13.30
C GLY A 68 3.72 -13.05 11.97
N THR A 69 2.49 -12.98 11.45
CA THR A 69 2.09 -13.61 10.19
C THR A 69 2.47 -12.81 8.94
N CYS A 70 2.94 -11.57 9.06
CA CYS A 70 3.14 -10.66 7.94
C CYS A 70 4.60 -10.29 7.73
N LYS A 71 5.09 -10.46 6.51
CA LYS A 71 6.27 -9.80 5.96
C LYS A 71 5.79 -8.80 4.91
N ILE A 72 6.12 -7.53 5.10
CA ILE A 72 5.81 -6.47 4.15
C ILE A 72 7.10 -6.03 3.46
N THR A 73 7.07 -5.97 2.13
CA THR A 73 8.17 -5.45 1.32
C THR A 73 7.65 -4.27 0.50
N ILE A 74 8.35 -3.14 0.57
CA ILE A 74 8.03 -1.95 -0.22
C ILE A 74 9.08 -1.81 -1.32
N THR A 75 8.61 -1.67 -2.55
CA THR A 75 9.48 -1.47 -3.72
C THR A 75 8.96 -0.31 -4.55
N LYS A 76 9.85 0.29 -5.34
CA LYS A 76 9.53 1.37 -6.27
C LYS A 76 9.93 0.94 -7.68
N PRO A 77 9.03 0.28 -8.44
CA PRO A 77 9.37 -0.33 -9.73
C PRO A 77 9.92 0.66 -10.75
N SER A 78 9.58 1.94 -10.64
CA SER A 78 10.08 3.00 -11.53
C SER A 78 11.54 3.37 -11.30
N LEU A 79 12.15 2.98 -10.17
CA LEU A 79 13.51 3.40 -9.77
C LEU A 79 14.37 2.21 -9.31
N PRO A 80 14.62 1.18 -10.13
CA PRO A 80 15.24 -0.08 -9.69
C PRO A 80 16.69 0.02 -9.17
N HIS A 81 17.39 1.14 -9.42
CA HIS A 81 18.81 1.30 -9.11
C HIS A 81 19.10 2.41 -8.09
N SER A 82 18.11 2.86 -7.33
CA SER A 82 18.36 3.84 -6.27
C SER A 82 19.03 3.21 -5.05
N VAL A 83 19.84 4.01 -4.34
CA VAL A 83 20.44 3.61 -3.06
C VAL A 83 19.44 3.83 -1.92
N HIS A 84 18.71 4.94 -1.98
CA HIS A 84 17.70 5.35 -1.02
C HIS A 84 16.35 5.50 -1.69
N TYR A 85 15.32 5.04 -1.01
CA TYR A 85 13.95 5.08 -1.49
C TYR A 85 13.08 5.79 -0.49
N ALA A 86 12.03 6.42 -1.01
CA ALA A 86 11.01 7.07 -0.24
C ALA A 86 9.64 6.88 -0.90
N ALA A 87 8.62 6.75 -0.06
CA ALA A 87 7.22 6.66 -0.44
C ALA A 87 6.34 7.36 0.58
N VAL A 88 5.17 7.81 0.13
CA VAL A 88 4.13 8.26 1.06
C VAL A 88 3.67 7.06 1.88
N TYR A 89 3.80 7.14 3.20
CA TYR A 89 3.44 6.07 4.13
C TYR A 89 1.95 5.71 4.01
N GLY A 90 1.09 6.72 3.86
CA GLY A 90 -0.34 6.54 3.60
C GLY A 90 -0.65 5.71 2.35
N ASP A 91 0.16 5.82 1.29
CA ASP A 91 0.00 5.01 0.07
C ASP A 91 0.36 3.55 0.35
N ALA A 92 1.44 3.32 1.09
CA ALA A 92 1.85 1.97 1.48
C ALA A 92 0.80 1.30 2.37
N LEU A 93 0.24 2.04 3.33
CA LEU A 93 -0.85 1.59 4.20
C LEU A 93 -2.11 1.27 3.41
N THR A 94 -2.45 2.10 2.42
CA THR A 94 -3.62 1.91 1.54
C THR A 94 -3.45 0.67 0.67
N ALA A 95 -2.29 0.51 0.01
CA ALA A 95 -1.96 -0.67 -0.79
C ALA A 95 -2.01 -1.95 0.05
N MET A 96 -1.44 -1.94 1.25
CA MET A 96 -1.51 -3.05 2.21
C MET A 96 -2.97 -3.41 2.55
N HIS A 97 -3.80 -2.41 2.89
CA HIS A 97 -5.20 -2.65 3.26
C HIS A 97 -6.03 -3.22 2.12
N LEU A 98 -5.87 -2.69 0.92
CA LEU A 98 -6.62 -3.12 -0.25
C LEU A 98 -6.15 -4.50 -0.73
N GLY A 99 -4.84 -4.76 -0.70
CA GLY A 99 -4.28 -6.09 -0.98
C GLY A 99 -4.84 -7.15 -0.03
N LEU A 100 -4.74 -6.95 1.29
CA LEU A 100 -5.26 -7.89 2.29
C LEU A 100 -6.75 -8.15 2.13
N THR A 101 -7.53 -7.09 1.86
CA THR A 101 -8.98 -7.20 1.73
C THR A 101 -9.36 -7.95 0.46
N LYS A 102 -8.73 -7.63 -0.68
CA LYS A 102 -9.01 -8.28 -1.96
C LYS A 102 -8.55 -9.74 -2.00
N CYS A 103 -7.42 -10.05 -1.35
CA CYS A 103 -6.84 -11.38 -1.36
C CYS A 103 -7.18 -12.21 -0.11
N GLU A 104 -8.10 -11.72 0.74
CA GLU A 104 -8.60 -12.44 1.94
C GLU A 104 -7.48 -12.93 2.86
N GLY A 105 -6.46 -12.09 3.08
CA GLY A 105 -5.29 -12.44 3.92
C GLY A 105 -4.29 -13.39 3.26
N LYS A 106 -4.42 -13.69 1.96
CA LYS A 106 -3.38 -14.40 1.20
C LYS A 106 -2.25 -13.45 0.78
N PRO A 107 -1.06 -13.98 0.44
CA PRO A 107 0.02 -13.15 -0.09
C PRO A 107 -0.43 -12.36 -1.31
N THR A 108 0.03 -11.11 -1.40
CA THR A 108 -0.47 -10.16 -2.37
C THR A 108 0.58 -9.15 -2.75
N ASN A 109 0.56 -8.70 -4.00
CA ASN A 109 1.31 -7.55 -4.45
C ASN A 109 0.32 -6.47 -4.92
N ALA A 110 0.27 -5.36 -4.18
CA ALA A 110 -0.57 -4.22 -4.47
C ALA A 110 0.29 -3.04 -4.90
N THR A 111 0.07 -2.53 -6.11
CA THR A 111 0.76 -1.34 -6.63
C THR A 111 -0.17 -0.15 -6.60
N ILE A 112 0.32 0.99 -6.10
CA ILE A 112 -0.44 2.24 -6.00
C ILE A 112 0.41 3.42 -6.48
N GLY A 113 -0.24 4.46 -7.00
CA GLY A 113 0.40 5.63 -7.59
C GLY A 113 0.50 5.56 -9.11
N ASN A 114 0.64 6.74 -9.73
CA ASN A 114 0.67 6.89 -11.19
C ASN A 114 2.08 7.19 -11.72
N SER A 115 2.67 8.32 -11.33
CA SER A 115 3.98 8.76 -11.85
C SER A 115 5.17 8.07 -11.20
N GLU A 116 5.06 7.77 -9.91
CA GLU A 116 6.08 7.07 -9.14
C GLU A 116 5.43 5.96 -8.30
N PRO A 117 4.95 4.88 -8.96
CA PRO A 117 4.22 3.85 -8.25
C PRO A 117 5.10 3.14 -7.24
N ILE A 118 4.49 2.73 -6.14
CA ILE A 118 5.09 1.82 -5.16
C ILE A 118 4.35 0.49 -5.24
N SER A 119 5.07 -0.60 -5.06
CA SER A 119 4.52 -1.95 -4.94
C SER A 119 4.76 -2.46 -3.53
N VAL A 120 3.66 -2.79 -2.86
CA VAL A 120 3.64 -3.37 -1.52
C VAL A 120 3.34 -4.86 -1.66
N LEU A 121 4.35 -5.67 -1.37
CA LEU A 121 4.27 -7.12 -1.38
C LEU A 121 4.09 -7.61 0.07
N LEU A 122 3.03 -8.40 0.29
CA LEU A 122 2.74 -9.06 1.56
C LEU A 122 3.00 -10.55 1.40
N GLU A 123 3.86 -11.09 2.26
CA GLU A 123 4.25 -12.49 2.32
C GLU A 123 4.08 -13.02 3.74
N PRO A 124 4.11 -14.35 3.96
CA PRO A 124 4.13 -14.92 5.30
C PRO A 124 5.36 -14.47 6.11
N GLY A 125 5.13 -13.91 7.29
CA GLY A 125 6.16 -13.34 8.19
C GLY A 125 6.95 -14.32 9.04
N GLY A 126 6.67 -15.61 8.96
CA GLY A 126 7.43 -16.65 9.68
C GLY A 126 7.31 -16.65 11.21
N GLY A 127 6.45 -15.82 11.81
CA GLY A 127 6.25 -15.76 13.26
C GLY A 127 7.26 -14.87 14.00
N GLU A 128 7.88 -13.90 13.33
CA GLU A 128 8.82 -12.96 13.96
C GLU A 128 8.13 -12.16 15.08
N LYS A 129 8.88 -11.83 16.13
CA LYS A 129 8.35 -11.00 17.21
C LYS A 129 8.18 -9.56 16.74
N CYS A 130 6.99 -9.03 17.02
CA CYS A 130 6.69 -7.62 17.10
C CYS A 130 6.71 -7.21 18.59
#